data_AF-A0A453GUV2-F1
#
_entry.id   AF-A0A453GUV2-F1
#
_cell.length_a   1.000
_cell.length_b   1.000
_cell.length_c   1.000
_cell.angle_alpha   90.00
_cell.angle_beta   90.00
_cell.angle_gamma   90.00
#
_symmetry.space_group_name_H-M   'P 1'
#
loop_
_entity.id
_entity.type
_entity.pdbx_description
1 polymer ?
#
loop_
_entity_poly.entity_id
_entity_poly.type
_entity_poly.pdbx_seq_one_letter_code
_entity_poly.pdbx_strand_id
1 'polypeptide(L)'
;EERAAATSLANKMVESLKFQAVLVRLYEGKEPIEFFPIFQNLVIFKGGASTGYKKFVSENGSQDDTYSESGVALFRVQGSGPDNMQAIQVDAVAPSLNSSYCYILHDGDTVFTWIGNLSSSMDQELAERQLDVIKPNLQSRMLKEGSEYDQFWKILGIKSEYSSQKIARDPESDAHLFCCTFLKG
;
A
#
# COMPACT_ATOMS: atom_id res chain seq x y z
N GLU A 1 3.68 -20.51 7.27
CA GLU A 1 3.39 -20.81 8.69
C GLU A 1 2.55 -19.74 9.35
N GLU A 2 2.97 -18.47 9.32
CA GLU A 2 2.25 -17.36 10.00
C GLU A 2 0.81 -17.14 9.51
N ARG A 3 0.54 -17.31 8.19
CA ARG A 3 -0.83 -17.27 7.65
C ARG A 3 -1.76 -18.31 8.28
N ALA A 4 -1.26 -19.52 8.52
CA ALA A 4 -2.04 -20.60 9.14
C ALA A 4 -2.30 -20.31 10.63
N ALA A 5 -1.31 -19.75 11.33
CA ALA A 5 -1.47 -19.29 12.70
C ALA A 5 -2.52 -18.19 12.81
N ALA A 6 -2.52 -17.20 11.90
CA ALA A 6 -3.52 -16.14 11.84
C ALA A 6 -4.95 -16.71 11.64
N THR A 7 -5.11 -17.67 10.73
CA THR A 7 -6.41 -18.36 10.55
C THR A 7 -6.85 -19.11 11.80
N SER A 8 -5.93 -19.83 12.47
CA SER A 8 -6.24 -20.55 13.71
C SER A 8 -6.67 -19.59 14.83
N LEU A 9 -6.00 -18.46 14.99
CA LEU A 9 -6.35 -17.43 15.98
C LEU A 9 -7.71 -16.80 15.69
N ALA A 10 -7.98 -16.48 14.41
CA ALA A 10 -9.27 -15.92 14.01
C ALA A 10 -10.43 -16.89 14.31
N ASN A 11 -10.25 -18.18 14.04
CA ASN A 11 -11.25 -19.20 14.38
C ASN A 11 -11.50 -19.29 15.89
N LYS A 12 -10.44 -19.32 16.71
CA LYS A 12 -10.57 -19.31 18.17
C LYS A 12 -11.30 -18.07 18.70
N MET A 13 -11.08 -16.92 18.05
CA MET A 13 -11.79 -15.69 18.41
C MET A 13 -13.29 -15.81 18.12
N VAL A 14 -13.68 -16.34 16.96
CA VAL A 14 -15.08 -16.60 16.62
C VAL A 14 -15.73 -17.59 17.60
N GLU A 15 -15.04 -18.67 17.98
CA GLU A 15 -15.50 -19.62 19.00
C GLU A 15 -15.76 -18.94 20.34
N SER A 16 -14.84 -18.07 20.79
CA SER A 16 -14.98 -17.33 22.05
C SER A 16 -16.17 -16.36 22.05
N LEU A 17 -16.54 -15.85 20.86
CA LEU A 17 -17.71 -15.01 20.63
C LEU A 17 -18.98 -15.83 20.32
N LYS A 18 -18.99 -17.13 20.67
CA LYS A 18 -20.13 -18.05 20.48
C LYS A 18 -20.62 -18.07 19.03
N PHE A 19 -19.72 -17.91 18.07
CA PHE A 19 -20.01 -17.90 16.64
C PHE A 19 -20.96 -16.79 16.18
N GLN A 20 -21.09 -15.70 16.95
CA GLN A 20 -21.90 -14.54 16.56
C GLN A 20 -21.13 -13.54 15.69
N ALA A 21 -19.81 -13.66 15.61
CA ALA A 21 -18.98 -12.82 14.76
C ALA A 21 -18.89 -13.38 13.33
N VAL A 22 -18.91 -12.48 12.34
CA VAL A 22 -18.62 -12.80 10.95
C VAL A 22 -17.09 -12.81 10.75
N LEU A 23 -16.57 -13.89 10.16
CA LEU A 23 -15.17 -13.99 9.78
C LEU A 23 -15.00 -13.71 8.29
N VAL A 24 -14.15 -12.74 7.97
CA VAL A 24 -13.78 -12.41 6.58
C VAL A 24 -12.28 -12.57 6.43
N ARG A 25 -11.85 -13.20 5.33
CA ARG A 25 -10.44 -13.31 4.95
C ARG A 25 -10.16 -12.38 3.79
N LEU A 26 -9.24 -11.44 4.01
CA LEU A 26 -8.83 -10.45 3.02
C LEU A 26 -7.42 -10.74 2.51
N TYR A 27 -7.18 -10.38 1.26
CA TYR A 27 -5.86 -10.46 0.63
C TYR A 27 -5.43 -9.06 0.20
N GLU A 28 -4.14 -8.78 0.33
CA GLU A 28 -3.55 -7.51 -0.08
C GLU A 28 -3.87 -7.21 -1.56
N GLY A 29 -4.37 -6.00 -1.82
CA GLY A 29 -4.77 -5.54 -3.16
C GLY A 29 -6.10 -6.11 -3.67
N LYS A 30 -6.80 -6.90 -2.84
CA LYS A 30 -8.14 -7.47 -3.11
C LYS A 30 -9.10 -7.16 -1.96
N GLU A 31 -8.87 -6.05 -1.26
CA GLU A 31 -9.75 -5.61 -0.19
C GLU A 31 -11.06 -5.04 -0.77
N PRO A 32 -12.21 -5.42 -0.20
CA PRO A 32 -13.51 -4.92 -0.64
C PRO A 32 -13.69 -3.46 -0.22
N ILE A 33 -14.65 -2.76 -0.83
CA ILE A 33 -14.86 -1.32 -0.58
C ILE A 33 -15.22 -1.03 0.88
N GLU A 34 -15.86 -1.97 1.57
CA GLU A 34 -16.25 -1.88 2.98
C GLU A 34 -15.06 -1.98 3.94
N PHE A 35 -13.90 -2.45 3.48
CA PHE A 35 -12.70 -2.55 4.31
C PHE A 35 -12.13 -1.18 4.65
N PHE A 36 -12.07 -0.28 3.68
CA PHE A 36 -11.35 0.97 3.84
C PHE A 36 -11.96 1.95 4.85
N PRO A 37 -13.30 2.10 4.95
CA PRO A 37 -13.94 2.92 5.98
C PRO A 37 -13.63 2.49 7.42
N ILE A 38 -13.23 1.24 7.67
CA ILE A 38 -12.87 0.75 9.01
C ILE A 38 -11.59 1.45 9.49
N PHE A 39 -10.62 1.62 8.59
CA PHE A 39 -9.33 2.21 8.92
C PHE A 39 -9.28 3.71 8.64
N GLN A 40 -10.08 4.18 7.66
CA GLN A 40 -10.12 5.54 7.09
C GLN A 40 -8.81 5.94 6.39
N ASN A 41 -7.70 5.65 7.04
CA ASN A 41 -6.34 5.79 6.54
C ASN A 41 -5.59 4.45 6.66
N LEU A 42 -5.04 3.99 5.54
CA LEU A 42 -4.28 2.75 5.46
C LEU A 42 -2.90 3.00 4.84
N VAL A 43 -1.84 2.68 5.59
CA VAL A 43 -0.46 2.69 5.07
C VAL A 43 0.02 1.24 4.95
N ILE A 44 0.39 0.84 3.74
CA ILE A 44 0.89 -0.50 3.43
C ILE A 44 2.39 -0.40 3.19
N PHE A 45 3.17 -1.00 4.08
CA PHE A 45 4.62 -1.05 3.98
C PHE A 45 5.10 -2.33 3.29
N LYS A 46 6.21 -2.24 2.58
CA LYS A 46 6.94 -3.40 2.08
C LYS A 46 7.68 -4.13 3.20
N GLY A 47 7.94 -5.41 2.94
CA GLY A 47 8.66 -6.30 3.84
C GLY A 47 7.84 -6.74 5.06
N GLY A 48 8.52 -7.08 6.14
CA GLY A 48 7.83 -7.51 7.36
C GLY A 48 8.71 -7.48 8.62
N ALA A 49 8.07 -7.25 9.76
CA ALA A 49 8.71 -7.37 11.08
C ALA A 49 8.62 -8.78 11.66
N SER A 50 7.91 -9.68 10.98
CA SER A 50 7.62 -11.02 11.51
C SER A 50 8.86 -11.92 11.47
N THR A 51 8.94 -12.82 12.43
CA THR A 51 10.04 -13.81 12.49
C THR A 51 10.09 -14.68 11.23
N GLY A 52 8.92 -15.03 10.66
CA GLY A 52 8.83 -15.78 9.43
C GLY A 52 9.38 -15.01 8.22
N TYR A 53 9.10 -13.71 8.13
CA TYR A 53 9.66 -12.86 7.07
C TYR A 53 11.18 -12.75 7.19
N LYS A 54 11.71 -12.44 8.38
CA LYS A 54 13.16 -12.31 8.58
C LYS A 54 13.91 -13.61 8.26
N LYS A 55 13.33 -14.76 8.63
CA LYS A 55 13.86 -16.08 8.25
C LYS A 55 13.85 -16.27 6.73
N PHE A 56 12.73 -15.99 6.06
CA PHE A 56 12.61 -16.08 4.60
C PHE A 56 13.66 -15.22 3.88
N VAL A 57 13.88 -13.99 4.32
CA VAL A 57 14.91 -13.09 3.77
C VAL A 57 16.30 -13.70 3.95
N SER A 58 16.62 -14.19 5.15
CA SER A 58 17.94 -14.78 5.44
C SER A 58 18.22 -16.06 4.66
N GLU A 59 17.21 -16.90 4.42
CA GLU A 59 17.36 -18.18 3.74
C GLU A 59 17.44 -18.04 2.22
N ASN A 60 16.70 -17.09 1.64
CA ASN A 60 16.68 -16.88 0.19
C ASN A 60 17.73 -15.86 -0.29
N GLY A 61 18.47 -15.24 0.62
CA GLY A 61 19.46 -14.20 0.29
C GLY A 61 18.84 -12.98 -0.40
N SER A 62 17.53 -12.78 -0.22
CA SER A 62 16.82 -11.62 -0.79
C SER A 62 17.20 -10.36 -0.02
N GLN A 63 17.09 -9.21 -0.67
CA GLN A 63 17.22 -7.92 0.01
C GLN A 63 16.05 -7.75 0.99
N ASP A 64 16.34 -7.25 2.18
CA ASP A 64 15.33 -6.90 3.16
C ASP A 64 14.65 -5.59 2.73
N ASP A 65 13.42 -5.69 2.27
CA ASP A 65 12.60 -4.57 1.82
C ASP A 65 11.80 -3.93 2.97
N THR A 66 12.07 -4.32 4.22
CA THR A 66 11.38 -3.73 5.38
C THR A 66 11.58 -2.22 5.44
N TYR A 67 10.45 -1.50 5.51
CA TYR A 67 10.42 -0.06 5.70
C TYR A 67 11.29 0.40 6.88
N SER A 68 12.01 1.51 6.65
CA SER A 68 12.78 2.23 7.66
C SER A 68 12.46 3.71 7.55
N GLU A 69 12.19 4.35 8.69
CA GLU A 69 11.87 5.78 8.75
C GLU A 69 13.02 6.66 8.24
N SER A 70 14.27 6.29 8.52
CA SER A 70 15.45 7.01 8.03
C SER A 70 15.87 6.59 6.61
N GLY A 71 15.24 5.57 6.04
CA GLY A 71 15.58 5.01 4.73
C GLY A 71 14.89 5.72 3.57
N VAL A 72 15.18 5.22 2.37
CA VAL A 72 14.49 5.60 1.14
C VAL A 72 13.17 4.84 1.05
N ALA A 73 12.07 5.55 0.83
CA ALA A 73 10.79 4.92 0.50
C ALA A 73 9.97 5.78 -0.46
N LEU A 74 9.29 5.10 -1.39
CA LEU A 74 8.35 5.69 -2.33
C LEU A 74 6.95 5.15 -2.03
N PHE A 75 5.99 6.03 -1.76
CA PHE A 75 4.60 5.67 -1.52
C PHE A 75 3.72 6.17 -2.65
N ARG A 76 2.96 5.26 -3.28
CA ARG A 76 1.85 5.63 -4.15
C ARG A 76 0.65 6.01 -3.31
N VAL A 77 0.09 7.19 -3.54
CA VAL A 77 -1.12 7.64 -2.88
C VAL A 77 -2.34 7.31 -3.74
N GLN A 78 -3.38 6.75 -3.13
CA GLN A 78 -4.66 6.50 -3.78
C GLN A 78 -5.81 6.55 -2.77
N GLY A 79 -7.04 6.62 -3.25
CA GLY A 79 -8.22 6.65 -2.39
C GLY A 79 -9.44 7.18 -3.09
N SER A 80 -10.57 7.21 -2.37
CA SER A 80 -11.80 7.84 -2.85
C SER A 80 -12.18 9.08 -2.04
N GLY A 81 -11.41 9.43 -1.01
CA GLY A 81 -11.63 10.59 -0.17
C GLY A 81 -11.05 10.39 1.24
N PRO A 82 -11.32 11.32 2.16
CA PRO A 82 -10.81 11.31 3.54
C PRO A 82 -11.06 10.02 4.34
N ASP A 83 -12.18 9.35 4.08
CA ASP A 83 -12.58 8.12 4.76
C ASP A 83 -12.04 6.85 4.07
N ASN A 84 -11.24 7.02 3.02
CA ASN A 84 -10.58 5.95 2.28
C ASN A 84 -9.31 6.49 1.62
N MET A 85 -8.30 6.76 2.45
CA MET A 85 -6.98 7.21 2.04
C MET A 85 -5.99 6.07 2.17
N GLN A 86 -5.14 5.90 1.15
CA GLN A 86 -4.17 4.81 1.10
C GLN A 86 -2.82 5.33 0.67
N ALA A 87 -1.77 4.87 1.34
CA ALA A 87 -0.39 5.04 0.92
C ALA A 87 0.27 3.67 0.84
N ILE A 88 0.66 3.27 -0.36
CA ILE A 88 1.21 1.94 -0.63
C ILE A 88 2.68 2.11 -0.98
N GLN A 89 3.56 1.55 -0.15
CA GLN A 89 4.98 1.54 -0.43
C GLN A 89 5.24 0.68 -1.68
N VAL A 90 5.94 1.27 -2.65
CA VAL A 90 6.38 0.62 -3.88
C VAL A 90 7.90 0.65 -3.93
N ASP A 91 8.48 -0.02 -4.93
CA ASP A 91 9.92 0.06 -5.18
C ASP A 91 10.33 1.52 -5.43
N ALA A 92 11.42 1.95 -4.78
CA ALA A 92 11.93 3.32 -4.94
C ALA A 92 12.77 3.44 -6.23
N VAL A 93 12.14 3.16 -7.37
CA VAL A 93 12.75 3.21 -8.70
C VAL A 93 11.85 3.96 -9.69
N ALA A 94 12.43 4.59 -10.71
CA ALA A 94 11.68 5.37 -11.69
C ALA A 94 10.51 4.61 -12.36
N PRO A 95 10.62 3.33 -12.75
CA PRO A 95 9.50 2.57 -13.34
C PRO A 95 8.27 2.40 -12.45
N SER A 96 8.41 2.61 -11.13
CA SER A 96 7.31 2.49 -10.17
C SER A 96 6.41 3.71 -10.13
N LEU A 97 6.83 4.83 -10.70
CA LEU A 97 5.98 6.01 -10.88
C LEU A 97 4.82 5.70 -11.84
N ASN A 98 3.77 6.52 -11.76
CA ASN A 98 2.67 6.44 -12.70
C ASN A 98 1.93 7.77 -12.78
N SER A 99 1.76 8.32 -13.98
CA SER A 99 1.18 9.65 -14.19
C SER A 99 -0.25 9.80 -13.65
N SER A 100 -0.98 8.71 -13.43
CA SER A 100 -2.35 8.70 -12.86
C SER A 100 -2.40 8.88 -11.34
N TYR A 101 -1.27 8.97 -10.64
CA TYR A 101 -1.20 9.00 -9.17
C TYR A 101 -0.28 10.11 -8.65
N CYS A 102 -0.43 10.41 -7.36
CA CYS A 102 0.54 11.19 -6.60
C CYS A 102 1.44 10.25 -5.79
N TYR A 103 2.66 10.70 -5.52
CA TYR A 103 3.64 9.93 -4.77
C TYR A 103 4.31 10.76 -3.68
N ILE A 104 4.65 10.11 -2.57
CA ILE A 104 5.49 10.67 -1.51
C ILE A 104 6.80 9.89 -1.54
N LEU A 105 7.90 10.58 -1.87
CA LEU A 105 9.26 10.04 -1.83
C LEU A 105 9.98 10.66 -0.65
N HIS A 106 10.57 9.84 0.22
CA HIS A 106 11.49 10.35 1.23
C HIS A 106 12.81 9.59 1.25
N ASP A 107 13.84 10.29 1.70
CA ASP A 107 15.16 9.77 2.06
C ASP A 107 15.59 10.48 3.36
N GLY A 108 15.38 9.81 4.50
CA GLY A 108 15.46 10.45 5.81
C GLY A 108 14.52 11.66 5.92
N ASP A 109 15.08 12.84 6.16
CA ASP A 109 14.32 14.10 6.32
C ASP A 109 14.07 14.84 4.99
N THR A 110 14.63 14.36 3.89
CA THR A 110 14.34 14.92 2.57
C THR A 110 13.06 14.30 2.04
N VAL A 111 12.02 15.12 1.83
CA VAL A 111 10.70 14.65 1.35
C VAL A 111 10.27 15.40 0.09
N PHE A 112 9.78 14.64 -0.89
CA PHE A 112 9.19 15.13 -2.12
C PHE A 112 7.76 14.61 -2.26
N THR A 113 6.86 15.48 -2.71
CA THR A 113 5.52 15.08 -3.16
C THR A 113 5.48 15.24 -4.66
N TRP A 114 5.44 14.13 -5.39
CA TRP A 114 5.39 14.11 -6.85
C TRP A 114 3.95 14.01 -7.33
N ILE A 115 3.56 14.90 -8.24
CA ILE A 115 2.20 15.04 -8.76
C ILE A 115 2.18 14.60 -10.22
N GLY A 116 1.55 13.45 -10.48
CA GLY A 116 1.36 12.96 -11.83
C GLY A 116 0.43 13.86 -12.64
N ASN A 117 0.70 14.02 -13.93
CA ASN A 117 -0.05 14.91 -14.82
C ASN A 117 -1.51 14.47 -15.05
N LEU A 118 -1.84 13.21 -14.78
CA LEU A 118 -3.19 12.64 -14.89
C LEU A 118 -3.87 12.48 -13.53
N SER A 119 -3.22 12.94 -12.45
CA SER A 119 -3.82 12.96 -11.11
C SER A 119 -4.88 14.06 -10.99
N SER A 120 -5.89 13.82 -10.15
CA SER A 120 -6.96 14.79 -9.86
C SER A 120 -6.59 15.69 -8.68
N SER A 121 -7.35 16.77 -8.46
CA SER A 121 -7.21 17.61 -7.26
C SER A 121 -7.47 16.83 -5.97
N MET A 122 -8.36 15.83 -6.02
CA MET A 122 -8.61 14.93 -4.89
C MET A 122 -7.35 14.10 -4.58
N ASP A 123 -6.67 13.57 -5.59
CA ASP A 123 -5.43 12.79 -5.37
C ASP A 123 -4.32 13.63 -4.73
N GLN A 124 -4.26 14.93 -5.05
CA GLN A 124 -3.31 15.88 -4.45
C GLN A 124 -3.64 16.15 -2.98
N GLU A 125 -4.91 16.38 -2.65
CA GLU A 125 -5.37 16.54 -1.26
C GLU A 125 -5.09 15.27 -0.43
N LEU A 126 -5.31 14.09 -1.01
CA LEU A 126 -4.97 12.83 -0.36
C LEU A 126 -3.46 12.71 -0.09
N ALA A 127 -2.61 13.18 -1.01
CA ALA A 127 -1.17 13.14 -0.84
C ALA A 127 -0.70 14.09 0.26
N GLU A 128 -1.28 15.29 0.35
CA GLU A 128 -1.01 16.21 1.45
C GLU A 128 -1.39 15.61 2.81
N ARG A 129 -2.58 15.00 2.93
CA ARG A 129 -3.01 14.33 4.16
C ARG A 129 -2.15 13.11 4.51
N GLN A 130 -1.72 12.34 3.51
CA GLN A 130 -0.85 11.19 3.76
C GLN A 130 0.57 11.59 4.13
N LEU A 131 1.05 12.74 3.67
CA LEU A 131 2.34 13.28 4.08
C LEU A 131 2.37 13.51 5.59
N ASP A 132 1.32 14.09 6.17
CA ASP A 132 1.22 14.34 7.62
C ASP A 132 1.24 13.05 8.46
N VAL A 133 0.87 11.91 7.84
CA VAL A 133 0.86 10.60 8.49
C VAL A 133 2.23 9.92 8.37
N ILE A 134 2.85 9.97 7.19
CA ILE A 134 4.10 9.25 6.91
C ILE A 134 5.31 10.00 7.46
N LYS A 135 5.34 11.33 7.35
CA LYS A 135 6.44 12.20 7.76
C LYS A 135 5.89 13.42 8.51
N PRO A 136 5.33 13.23 9.72
CA PRO A 136 4.77 14.33 10.49
C PRO A 136 5.82 15.40 10.74
N ASN A 137 5.42 16.68 10.64
CA ASN A 137 6.25 17.86 10.88
C ASN A 137 7.35 18.15 9.84
N LEU A 138 7.44 17.40 8.74
CA LEU A 138 8.35 17.71 7.65
C LEU A 138 7.62 18.35 6.47
N GLN A 139 8.23 19.38 5.91
CA GLN A 139 7.72 20.01 4.70
C GLN A 139 8.20 19.25 3.47
N SER A 140 7.27 18.87 2.60
CA SER A 140 7.61 18.26 1.31
C SER A 140 7.88 19.32 0.24
N ARG A 141 8.81 19.01 -0.67
CA ARG A 141 8.97 19.77 -1.91
C ARG A 141 8.01 19.20 -2.96
N MET A 142 7.04 20.00 -3.38
CA MET A 142 6.10 19.61 -4.43
C MET A 142 6.79 19.63 -5.81
N LEU A 143 6.69 18.52 -6.54
CA LEU A 143 7.22 18.34 -7.88
C LEU A 143 6.07 17.97 -8.82
N LYS A 144 5.89 18.73 -9.91
CA LYS A 144 5.01 18.30 -10.99
C LYS A 144 5.76 17.38 -11.94
N GLU A 145 5.06 16.39 -12.47
CA GLU A 145 5.62 15.50 -13.49
C GLU A 145 6.25 16.27 -14.66
N GLY A 146 7.52 15.96 -14.94
CA GLY A 146 8.36 16.64 -15.94
C GLY A 146 9.14 17.84 -15.42
N SER A 147 8.95 18.24 -14.16
CA SER A 147 9.65 19.36 -13.49
C SER A 147 10.46 18.90 -12.28
N GLU A 148 10.90 17.64 -12.25
CA GLU A 148 11.64 17.07 -11.13
C GLU A 148 13.08 17.54 -11.08
N TYR A 149 13.62 17.70 -9.87
CA TYR A 149 15.04 18.03 -9.66
C TYR A 149 15.94 16.81 -9.82
N ASP A 150 17.22 17.03 -10.12
CA ASP A 150 18.23 15.97 -10.16
C ASP A 150 18.33 15.19 -8.84
N GLN A 151 18.09 15.84 -7.70
CA GLN A 151 18.07 15.18 -6.39
C GLN A 151 16.97 14.10 -6.30
N PHE A 152 15.81 14.33 -6.90
CA PHE A 152 14.71 13.36 -6.92
C PHE A 152 15.13 12.11 -7.71
N TRP A 153 15.68 12.30 -8.92
CA TRP A 153 16.18 11.20 -9.74
C TRP A 153 17.38 10.49 -9.11
N LYS A 154 18.26 11.21 -8.41
CA LYS A 154 19.38 10.58 -7.67
C LYS A 154 18.88 9.55 -6.66
N ILE A 155 17.72 9.77 -6.04
CA ILE A 155 17.11 8.83 -5.09
C ILE A 155 16.44 7.65 -5.82
N LEU A 156 15.67 7.91 -6.89
CA LEU A 156 14.97 6.87 -7.67
C LEU A 156 15.84 6.14 -8.71
N GLY A 157 17.11 6.54 -8.84
CA GLY A 157 18.05 5.99 -9.80
C GLY A 157 17.88 6.56 -11.22
N ILE A 158 17.98 5.69 -12.22
CA ILE A 158 18.00 6.12 -13.63
C ILE A 158 16.58 6.50 -14.05
N LYS A 159 16.40 7.74 -14.51
CA LYS A 159 15.15 8.17 -15.12
C LYS A 159 14.81 7.26 -16.30
N SER A 160 13.63 6.65 -16.26
CA SER A 160 13.12 5.74 -17.27
C SER A 160 11.65 6.04 -17.56
N GLU A 161 11.11 5.38 -18.59
CA GLU A 161 9.67 5.39 -18.82
C GLU A 161 8.92 4.69 -17.69
N TYR A 162 7.69 5.15 -17.47
CA TYR A 162 6.77 4.60 -16.49
C TYR A 162 5.33 4.75 -17.03
N SER A 163 4.40 3.99 -16.47
CA SER A 163 3.04 3.89 -17.01
C SER A 163 2.22 5.16 -16.77
N SER A 164 1.32 5.49 -17.69
CA SER A 164 0.28 6.51 -17.49
C SER A 164 -1.09 5.89 -17.23
N GLN A 165 -1.23 4.56 -17.32
CA GLN A 165 -2.50 3.86 -17.15
C GLN A 165 -2.82 3.68 -15.68
N LYS A 166 -4.03 4.09 -15.27
CA LYS A 166 -4.55 3.82 -13.93
C LYS A 166 -4.65 2.32 -13.71
N ILE A 167 -4.22 1.84 -12.55
CA ILE A 167 -4.26 0.42 -12.21
C ILE A 167 -5.73 0.03 -12.05
N ALA A 168 -6.20 -0.86 -12.93
CA ALA A 168 -7.57 -1.35 -12.89
C ALA A 168 -7.80 -2.18 -11.62
N ARG A 169 -8.96 -1.97 -11.00
CA ARG A 169 -9.53 -2.91 -10.02
C ARG A 169 -10.46 -3.84 -10.77
N ASP A 170 -10.49 -5.11 -10.36
CA ASP A 170 -11.45 -6.04 -10.92
C ASP A 170 -12.86 -5.51 -10.63
N PRO A 171 -13.73 -5.40 -11.66
CA PRO A 171 -15.12 -5.02 -11.42
C PRO A 171 -15.79 -6.11 -10.59
N GLU A 172 -16.74 -5.70 -9.74
CA GLU A 172 -17.64 -6.66 -9.10
C GLU A 172 -18.41 -7.43 -10.19
N SER A 173 -18.38 -8.75 -10.10
CA SER A 173 -19.17 -9.63 -10.95
C SER A 173 -20.57 -9.82 -10.38
N ASP A 174 -21.51 -10.26 -11.22
CA ASP A 174 -22.85 -10.63 -10.76
C ASP A 174 -22.79 -11.64 -9.61
N ALA A 175 -23.73 -11.53 -8.68
CA ALA A 175 -23.82 -12.45 -7.56
C ALA A 175 -24.34 -13.81 -8.00
N HIS A 176 -23.60 -14.87 -7.66
CA HIS A 176 -23.99 -16.25 -7.94
C HIS A 176 -24.09 -17.05 -6.63
N LEU A 177 -25.14 -17.86 -6.49
CA LEU A 177 -25.35 -18.75 -5.35
C LEU A 177 -24.88 -20.17 -5.68
N PHE A 178 -24.04 -20.74 -4.83
CA PHE A 178 -23.53 -22.11 -4.96
C PHE A 178 -23.89 -22.94 -3.72
N CYS A 179 -24.10 -24.25 -3.92
CA CYS A 179 -24.21 -25.22 -2.83
C CYS A 179 -22.96 -26.10 -2.83
N CYS A 180 -22.25 -26.14 -1.70
CA CYS A 180 -21.05 -26.95 -1.53
C CYS A 180 -21.35 -28.08 -0.55
N THR A 181 -21.10 -29.33 -0.97
CA THR A 181 -21.21 -30.52 -0.12
C THR A 181 -19.84 -31.19 0.01
N PHE A 182 -19.41 -31.44 1.24
CA PHE A 182 -18.15 -32.15 1.52
C PHE A 182 -18.47 -33.58 1.96
N LEU A 183 -18.07 -34.57 1.15
CA LEU A 183 -18.39 -35.99 1.38
C LEU A 183 -17.42 -36.70 2.34
N LYS A 184 -16.31 -36.06 2.73
CA LYS A 184 -15.34 -36.57 3.70
C LYS A 184 -14.79 -35.41 4.52
N GLY A 185 -14.98 -35.46 5.83
CA GLY A 185 -14.39 -34.57 6.83
C GLY A 185 -13.30 -35.28 7.61
#